data_AF-A0A5B1BFB0-F1
#
_entry.id   AF-A0A5B1BFB0-F1
#
_cell.length_a   1.000
_cell.length_b   1.000
_cell.length_c   1.000
_cell.angle_alpha   90.00
_cell.angle_beta   90.00
_cell.angle_gamma   90.00
#
_symmetry.space_group_name_H-M   'P 1'
#
loop_
_entity.id
_entity.type
_entity.pdbx_description
1 polymer ?
#
loop_
_entity_poly.entity_id
_entity_poly.type
_entity_poly.pdbx_seq_one_letter_code
_entity_poly.pdbx_strand_id
1 'polypeptide(L)'
;MGNISIGRCVFVLWRIKIKIMARWMEALNKKEGVMFEMAPNFLIYCSRHLPKNLKNEFPILFNLDLNSDNWIDELQTFKSDKISGLKNEIEQVQRILNKEESTPNVNTEKVLKFWTTDEYDLKNINDDINNLKSFFKKSIEQNLEIKIYL
;
A
#
# COMPACT_ATOMS: atom_id res chain seq x y z
N MET A 1 -31.76 -10.88 -35.22
CA MET A 1 -31.44 -9.81 -34.24
C MET A 1 -30.84 -10.46 -33.02
N GLY A 2 -29.52 -10.38 -32.86
CA GLY A 2 -28.80 -10.84 -31.68
C GLY A 2 -27.71 -9.84 -31.37
N ASN A 3 -28.03 -8.84 -30.55
CA ASN A 3 -27.07 -7.84 -30.10
C ASN A 3 -26.06 -8.53 -29.17
N ILE A 4 -24.86 -8.80 -29.71
CA ILE A 4 -23.73 -9.29 -28.95
C ILE A 4 -23.25 -8.17 -28.02
N SER A 5 -23.09 -8.52 -26.74
CA SER A 5 -22.62 -7.64 -25.66
C SER A 5 -21.19 -7.15 -25.90
N ILE A 6 -21.03 -6.11 -26.70
CA ILE A 6 -19.72 -5.47 -26.98
C ILE A 6 -19.32 -4.50 -25.84
N GLY A 7 -20.26 -4.05 -25.01
CA GLY A 7 -20.02 -3.05 -23.97
C GLY A 7 -19.19 -3.50 -22.76
N ARG A 8 -19.18 -4.80 -22.40
CA ARG A 8 -18.44 -5.31 -21.23
C ARG A 8 -16.97 -5.55 -21.51
N CYS A 9 -16.61 -5.94 -22.74
CA CYS A 9 -15.23 -6.29 -23.09
C CYS A 9 -14.33 -5.05 -23.21
N VAL A 10 -14.86 -3.94 -23.76
CA VAL A 10 -14.12 -2.69 -23.93
C VAL A 10 -13.84 -2.01 -22.58
N PHE A 11 -14.76 -2.06 -21.62
CA PHE A 11 -14.56 -1.50 -20.27
C PHE A 11 -13.51 -2.26 -19.45
N VAL A 12 -13.46 -3.59 -19.57
CA VAL A 12 -12.44 -4.41 -18.91
C VAL A 12 -11.07 -4.14 -19.53
N LEU A 13 -10.96 -4.08 -20.86
CA LEU A 13 -9.71 -3.78 -21.55
C LEU A 13 -9.20 -2.35 -21.30
N TRP A 14 -10.09 -1.36 -21.15
CA TRP A 14 -9.71 0.02 -20.84
C TRP A 14 -9.29 0.19 -19.37
N ARG A 15 -9.98 -0.47 -18.42
CA ARG A 15 -9.53 -0.56 -17.02
C ARG A 15 -8.20 -1.27 -16.88
N ILE A 16 -7.97 -2.35 -17.64
CA ILE A 16 -6.69 -3.06 -17.69
C ILE A 16 -5.59 -2.12 -18.22
N LYS A 17 -5.82 -1.39 -19.32
CA LYS A 17 -4.82 -0.47 -19.90
C LYS A 17 -4.45 0.71 -19.01
N ILE A 18 -5.38 1.25 -18.21
CA ILE A 18 -5.09 2.35 -17.27
C ILE A 18 -4.37 1.82 -16.02
N LYS A 19 -4.74 0.63 -15.52
CA LYS A 19 -4.04 -0.06 -14.42
C LYS A 19 -2.60 -0.43 -14.77
N ILE A 20 -2.33 -0.77 -16.03
CA ILE A 20 -0.98 -1.11 -16.54
C ILE A 20 0.02 0.06 -16.39
N MET A 21 -0.44 1.31 -16.21
CA MET A 21 0.43 2.48 -16.12
C MET A 21 0.44 3.17 -14.74
N ALA A 22 -0.21 2.60 -13.72
CA ALA A 22 -0.28 3.20 -12.40
C ALA A 22 -0.12 2.13 -11.30
N ARG A 23 0.64 2.43 -10.25
CA ARG A 23 0.82 1.54 -9.10
C ARG A 23 -0.48 1.42 -8.32
N TRP A 24 -0.87 0.21 -7.96
CA TRP A 24 -2.19 -0.04 -7.40
C TRP A 24 -2.23 -1.29 -6.52
N MET A 25 -3.15 -1.31 -5.55
CA MET A 25 -3.33 -2.40 -4.59
C MET A 25 -4.78 -2.88 -4.60
N GLU A 26 -4.98 -4.19 -4.77
CA GLU A 26 -6.28 -4.86 -4.76
C GLU A 26 -6.45 -5.76 -3.56
N ALA A 27 -7.68 -5.85 -3.06
CA ALA A 27 -8.12 -6.96 -2.23
C ALA A 27 -9.08 -7.85 -3.04
N LEU A 28 -8.73 -9.13 -3.12
CA LEU A 28 -9.42 -10.14 -3.92
C LEU A 28 -10.12 -11.16 -3.02
N ASN A 29 -11.31 -11.58 -3.45
CA ASN A 29 -11.97 -12.73 -2.84
C ASN A 29 -11.42 -14.06 -3.39
N LYS A 30 -11.90 -15.19 -2.87
CA LYS A 30 -11.48 -16.55 -3.28
C LYS A 30 -11.71 -16.90 -4.76
N LYS A 31 -12.51 -16.12 -5.47
CA LYS A 31 -12.78 -16.26 -6.92
C LYS A 31 -11.97 -15.26 -7.76
N GLU A 32 -10.95 -14.63 -7.16
CA GLU A 32 -10.15 -13.55 -7.75
C GLU A 32 -10.97 -12.32 -8.17
N GLY A 33 -12.17 -12.15 -7.59
CA GLY A 33 -12.97 -10.96 -7.78
C GLY A 33 -12.45 -9.80 -6.92
N VAL A 34 -12.21 -8.65 -7.54
CA VAL A 34 -11.79 -7.41 -6.88
C VAL A 34 -12.92 -6.89 -5.98
N MET A 35 -12.67 -6.83 -4.68
CA MET A 35 -13.63 -6.33 -3.70
C MET A 35 -13.42 -4.83 -3.45
N PHE A 36 -12.16 -4.39 -3.39
CA PHE A 36 -11.80 -2.99 -3.22
C PHE A 36 -10.35 -2.75 -3.67
N GLU A 37 -10.05 -1.51 -4.03
CA GLU A 37 -8.77 -1.08 -4.60
C GLU A 37 -8.33 0.26 -4.01
N MET A 38 -7.02 0.49 -3.89
CA MET A 38 -6.44 1.78 -3.52
C MET A 38 -5.04 1.98 -4.10
N ALA A 39 -4.55 3.21 -4.11
CA ALA A 39 -3.15 3.49 -4.46
C ALA A 39 -2.21 3.13 -3.29
N PRO A 40 -1.12 2.37 -3.50
CA PRO A 40 -0.15 2.00 -2.47
C PRO A 40 0.90 3.11 -2.23
N ASN A 41 0.58 4.38 -2.52
CA ASN A 41 1.53 5.49 -2.50
C ASN A 41 2.31 5.55 -1.19
N PHE A 42 1.61 5.52 -0.06
CA PHE A 42 2.24 5.62 1.24
C PHE A 42 3.15 4.42 1.54
N LEU A 43 2.78 3.19 1.14
CA LEU A 43 3.64 2.00 1.26
C LEU A 43 4.95 2.16 0.47
N ILE A 44 4.84 2.66 -0.76
CA ILE A 44 5.99 2.94 -1.62
C ILE A 44 6.90 3.97 -0.93
N TYR A 45 6.32 5.07 -0.44
CA TYR A 45 7.07 6.11 0.28
C TYR A 45 7.77 5.55 1.52
N CYS A 46 7.10 4.73 2.34
CA CYS A 46 7.72 4.08 3.49
C CYS A 46 8.90 3.20 3.09
N SER A 47 8.71 2.32 2.09
CA SER A 47 9.76 1.39 1.64
C SER A 47 11.02 2.11 1.13
N ARG A 48 10.87 3.32 0.58
CA ARG A 48 11.96 4.13 0.00
C ARG A 48 12.69 4.99 1.02
N HIS A 49 11.93 5.58 1.95
CA HIS A 49 12.42 6.72 2.70
C HIS A 49 12.53 6.48 4.21
N LEU A 50 12.10 5.31 4.70
CA LEU A 50 12.44 4.90 6.05
C LEU A 50 13.96 4.69 6.17
N PRO A 51 14.59 5.16 7.26
CA PRO A 51 16.01 4.93 7.51
C PRO A 51 16.36 3.44 7.48
N LYS A 52 17.34 3.04 6.64
CA LYS A 52 17.71 1.63 6.41
C LYS A 52 18.18 0.88 7.67
N ASN A 53 18.67 1.59 8.67
CA ASN A 53 19.02 1.05 9.98
C ASN A 53 17.81 0.53 10.78
N LEU A 54 16.58 0.81 10.33
CA LEU A 54 15.34 0.29 10.90
C LEU A 54 14.84 -0.98 10.21
N LYS A 55 15.62 -1.56 9.30
CA LYS A 55 15.23 -2.77 8.57
C LYS A 55 14.77 -3.91 9.48
N ASN A 56 15.37 -4.01 10.67
CA ASN A 56 15.01 -5.03 11.66
C ASN A 56 13.69 -4.75 12.38
N GLU A 57 13.29 -3.48 12.49
CA GLU A 57 12.03 -3.05 13.11
C GLU A 57 10.86 -3.15 12.13
N PHE A 58 11.12 -2.97 10.83
CA PHE A 58 10.10 -3.00 9.77
C PHE A 58 10.42 -4.02 8.66
N PRO A 59 10.64 -5.31 9.00
CA PRO A 59 11.12 -6.31 8.06
C PRO A 59 10.14 -6.55 6.90
N ILE A 60 8.83 -6.38 7.09
CA ILE A 60 7.86 -6.55 6.01
C ILE A 60 7.95 -5.35 5.06
N LEU A 61 7.85 -4.12 5.57
CA LEU A 61 7.94 -2.87 4.79
C LEU A 61 9.22 -2.79 3.97
N PHE A 62 10.38 -3.14 4.55
CA PHE A 62 11.67 -3.10 3.85
C PHE A 62 11.88 -4.24 2.85
N ASN A 63 11.12 -5.32 2.96
CA ASN A 63 11.12 -6.41 1.99
C ASN A 63 10.00 -6.28 0.96
N LEU A 64 9.17 -5.24 1.03
CA LEU A 64 8.28 -4.89 -0.07
C LEU A 64 9.16 -4.39 -1.22
N ASP A 65 9.33 -5.21 -2.25
CA ASP A 65 9.98 -4.81 -3.50
C ASP A 65 9.05 -3.88 -4.30
N LEU A 66 8.82 -2.65 -3.81
CA LEU A 66 7.95 -1.65 -4.46
C LEU A 66 8.71 -0.72 -5.42
N ASN A 67 9.95 -1.12 -5.75
CA ASN A 67 10.96 -0.26 -6.34
C ASN A 67 11.48 -0.74 -7.70
N SER A 68 10.81 -1.70 -8.32
CA SER A 68 11.17 -2.12 -9.69
C SER A 68 11.04 -0.93 -10.65
N ASP A 69 12.14 -0.66 -11.36
CA ASP A 69 12.18 0.25 -12.52
C ASP A 69 11.51 -0.40 -13.75
N ASN A 70 11.27 -1.70 -13.66
CA ASN A 70 10.52 -2.42 -14.66
C ASN A 70 9.03 -2.37 -14.24
N TRP A 71 8.16 -1.91 -15.13
CA TRP A 71 6.71 -2.12 -15.08
C TRP A 71 6.38 -3.60 -15.34
N ILE A 72 7.06 -4.49 -14.62
CA ILE A 72 6.68 -5.89 -14.55
C ILE A 72 5.49 -5.90 -13.62
N ASP A 73 4.48 -6.71 -13.94
CA ASP A 73 3.41 -7.10 -13.02
C ASP A 73 4.01 -7.81 -11.80
N GLU A 74 4.84 -7.11 -11.00
CA GLU A 74 5.49 -7.58 -9.80
C GLU A 74 4.42 -7.70 -8.74
N LEU A 75 3.73 -8.82 -8.84
CA LEU A 75 2.65 -9.19 -8.00
C LEU A 75 3.22 -9.61 -6.64
N GLN A 76 3.16 -8.70 -5.67
CA GLN A 76 3.33 -9.10 -4.28
C GLN A 76 1.98 -9.52 -3.72
N THR A 77 1.81 -10.84 -3.60
CA THR A 77 0.64 -11.45 -2.98
C THR A 77 0.86 -11.64 -1.49
N PHE A 78 -0.03 -11.06 -0.69
CA PHE A 78 -0.05 -11.24 0.76
C PHE A 78 -1.29 -12.03 1.21
N LYS A 79 -1.04 -13.06 2.01
CA LYS A 79 -2.07 -13.76 2.80
C LYS A 79 -2.37 -12.98 4.09
N SER A 80 -3.49 -13.28 4.75
CA SER A 80 -4.00 -12.59 5.94
C SER A 80 -2.93 -12.33 7.01
N ASP A 81 -2.08 -13.33 7.29
CA ASP A 81 -1.13 -13.28 8.40
C ASP A 81 -0.02 -12.25 8.13
N LYS A 82 0.46 -12.18 6.88
CA LYS A 82 1.44 -11.17 6.46
C LYS A 82 0.83 -9.77 6.40
N ILE A 83 -0.46 -9.67 6.04
CA ILE A 83 -1.19 -8.39 6.06
C ILE A 83 -1.35 -7.87 7.48
N SER A 84 -1.61 -8.75 8.45
CA SER A 84 -1.64 -8.33 9.86
C SER A 84 -0.28 -7.81 10.33
N GLY A 85 0.82 -8.46 9.93
CA GLY A 85 2.17 -7.97 10.22
C GLY A 85 2.44 -6.60 9.60
N LEU A 86 2.13 -6.44 8.31
CA LEU A 86 2.30 -5.16 7.60
C LEU A 86 1.48 -4.04 8.24
N LYS A 87 0.23 -4.33 8.63
CA LYS A 87 -0.64 -3.37 9.34
C LYS A 87 0.00 -2.91 10.65
N ASN A 88 0.61 -3.82 11.42
CA ASN A 88 1.25 -3.48 12.69
C ASN A 88 2.49 -2.60 12.49
N GLU A 89 3.31 -2.89 11.47
CA GLU A 89 4.47 -2.07 11.12
C GLU A 89 4.06 -0.64 10.74
N ILE A 90 2.98 -0.49 9.96
CA ILE A 90 2.47 0.83 9.56
C ILE A 90 1.89 1.60 10.75
N GLU A 91 1.21 0.91 11.67
CA GLU A 91 0.75 1.50 12.93
C GLU A 91 1.93 1.98 13.78
N GLN A 92 3.04 1.24 13.80
CA GLN A 92 4.24 1.66 14.50
C GLN A 92 4.90 2.88 13.85
N VAL A 93 4.98 2.92 12.50
CA VAL A 93 5.42 4.13 11.78
C VAL A 93 4.56 5.34 12.20
N GLN A 94 3.23 5.18 12.27
CA GLN A 94 2.33 6.25 12.71
C GLN A 94 2.70 6.79 14.10
N ARG A 95 2.89 5.89 15.07
CA ARG A 95 3.25 6.26 16.45
C ARG A 95 4.59 6.98 16.52
N ILE A 96 5.57 6.54 15.74
CA ILE A 96 6.90 7.19 15.66
C ILE A 96 6.79 8.61 15.09
N LEU A 97 6.01 8.78 14.02
CA LEU A 97 5.80 10.09 13.38
C LEU A 97 5.05 11.06 14.31
N ASN A 98 4.08 10.54 15.07
CA ASN A 98 3.33 11.31 16.07
C ASN A 98 4.09 11.52 17.39
N LYS A 99 5.35 11.04 17.50
CA LYS A 99 6.17 11.10 18.72
C LYS A 99 5.54 10.37 19.92
N GLU A 100 4.63 9.42 19.66
CA GLU A 100 4.02 8.53 20.68
C GLU A 100 4.96 7.37 21.02
N GLU A 101 5.83 6.99 20.09
CA GLU A 101 6.84 5.95 20.23
C GLU A 101 8.21 6.50 19.84
N SER A 102 9.24 6.26 20.65
CA SER A 102 10.60 6.71 20.37
C SER A 102 11.46 5.55 19.92
N THR A 103 12.12 5.70 18.78
CA THR A 103 13.11 4.73 18.31
C THR A 103 14.48 5.44 18.30
N PRO A 104 15.49 4.97 19.04
CA PRO A 104 16.76 5.70 19.24
C PRO A 104 17.51 5.99 17.93
N ASN A 105 17.18 5.24 16.89
CA ASN A 105 17.78 5.29 15.57
C ASN A 105 16.97 6.12 14.54
N VAL A 106 15.88 6.76 14.98
CA VAL A 106 14.98 7.54 14.12
C VAL A 106 14.97 9.00 14.55
N ASN A 107 15.46 9.87 13.68
CA ASN A 107 15.21 11.30 13.82
C ASN A 107 13.87 11.64 13.15
N THR A 108 12.79 11.59 13.94
CA THR A 108 11.43 11.85 13.47
C THR A 108 11.30 13.22 12.79
N GLU A 109 11.96 14.25 13.31
CA GLU A 109 11.89 15.61 12.74
C GLU A 109 12.50 15.67 11.33
N LYS A 110 13.61 14.96 11.12
CA LYS A 110 14.22 14.82 9.80
C LYS A 110 13.33 14.05 8.84
N VAL A 111 12.66 12.99 9.31
CA VAL A 111 11.71 12.22 8.49
C VAL A 111 10.51 13.11 8.09
N LEU A 112 9.88 13.77 9.06
CA LEU A 112 8.76 14.67 8.80
C LEU A 112 9.14 15.79 7.84
N LYS A 113 10.26 16.48 8.08
CA LYS A 113 10.75 17.53 7.17
C LYS A 113 10.94 17.05 5.73
N PHE A 114 11.28 15.78 5.53
CA PHE A 114 11.44 15.19 4.21
C PHE A 114 10.11 14.74 3.60
N TRP A 115 9.14 14.32 4.42
CA TRP A 115 7.85 13.79 3.96
C TRP A 115 6.77 14.85 3.83
N THR A 116 6.94 16.00 4.47
CA THR A 116 5.96 17.10 4.43
C THR A 116 6.36 18.19 3.45
N THR A 117 5.37 18.80 2.82
CA THR A 117 5.46 20.02 1.99
C THR A 117 4.40 21.02 2.46
N ASP A 118 4.34 22.19 1.83
CA ASP A 118 3.30 23.19 2.14
C ASP A 118 1.87 22.67 1.88
N GLU A 119 1.70 21.71 0.98
CA GLU A 119 0.40 21.12 0.59
C GLU A 119 0.17 19.72 1.16
N TYR A 120 1.17 19.13 1.83
CA TYR A 120 1.10 17.77 2.35
C TYR A 120 1.78 17.70 3.71
N ASP A 121 1.01 17.63 4.78
CA ASP A 121 1.50 17.70 6.16
C ASP A 121 1.36 16.37 6.93
N LEU A 122 1.66 16.40 8.23
CA LEU A 122 1.51 15.24 9.10
C LEU A 122 0.06 14.73 9.18
N LYS A 123 -0.94 15.61 9.03
CA LYS A 123 -2.34 15.18 9.00
C LYS A 123 -2.60 14.39 7.72
N ASN A 124 -2.12 14.85 6.56
CA ASN A 124 -2.25 14.09 5.32
C ASN A 124 -1.58 12.71 5.41
N ILE A 125 -0.37 12.64 5.99
CA ILE A 125 0.33 11.37 6.25
C ILE A 125 -0.52 10.45 7.12
N ASN A 126 -1.08 10.98 8.20
CA ASN A 126 -1.94 10.21 9.10
C ASN A 126 -3.23 9.73 8.41
N ASP A 127 -3.82 10.54 7.54
CA ASP A 127 -4.99 10.15 6.75
C ASP A 127 -4.66 9.01 5.78
N ASP A 128 -3.51 9.05 5.10
CA ASP A 128 -3.03 7.96 4.24
C ASP A 128 -2.78 6.67 5.01
N ILE A 129 -2.15 6.76 6.19
CA ILE A 129 -1.97 5.62 7.11
C ILE A 129 -3.32 5.04 7.54
N ASN A 130 -4.27 5.89 7.92
CA ASN A 130 -5.59 5.45 8.37
C ASN A 130 -6.38 4.77 7.25
N ASN A 131 -6.25 5.27 6.02
CA ASN A 131 -6.82 4.64 4.83
C ASN A 131 -6.24 3.24 4.60
N LEU A 132 -4.91 3.08 4.68
CA LEU A 132 -4.24 1.77 4.59
C LEU A 132 -4.69 0.82 5.71
N LYS A 133 -4.74 1.28 6.95
CA LYS A 133 -5.20 0.48 8.10
C LYS A 133 -6.64 0.00 7.90
N SER A 134 -7.51 0.87 7.40
CA SER A 134 -8.91 0.53 7.08
C SER A 134 -8.98 -0.53 5.97
N PHE A 135 -8.19 -0.37 4.91
CA PHE A 135 -8.07 -1.35 3.82
C PHE A 135 -7.61 -2.73 4.34
N PHE A 136 -6.55 -2.78 5.13
CA PHE A 136 -6.05 -4.03 5.69
C PHE A 136 -7.02 -4.67 6.67
N LYS A 137 -7.66 -3.88 7.54
CA LYS A 137 -8.68 -4.37 8.47
C LYS A 137 -9.81 -5.06 7.72
N LYS A 138 -10.41 -4.40 6.72
CA LYS A 138 -11.47 -4.98 5.89
C LYS A 138 -11.01 -6.24 5.17
N SER A 139 -9.76 -6.27 4.70
CA SER A 139 -9.18 -7.43 4.01
C SER A 139 -9.05 -8.63 4.92
N ILE A 140 -8.57 -8.42 6.15
CA ILE A 140 -8.44 -9.47 7.16
C ILE A 140 -9.82 -9.99 7.57
N GLU A 141 -10.76 -9.09 7.91
CA GLU A 141 -12.12 -9.45 8.35
C GLU A 141 -12.88 -10.28 7.30
N GLN A 142 -12.65 -10.00 6.01
CA GLN A 142 -13.29 -10.71 4.90
C GLN A 142 -12.45 -11.86 4.34
N ASN A 143 -11.29 -12.15 4.95
CA ASN A 143 -10.35 -13.16 4.49
C ASN A 143 -10.01 -13.02 2.99
N LEU A 144 -9.59 -11.82 2.61
CA LEU A 144 -9.21 -11.44 1.25
C LEU A 144 -7.71 -11.55 1.04
N GLU A 145 -7.33 -11.87 -0.20
CA GLU A 145 -5.94 -11.84 -0.65
C GLU A 145 -5.60 -10.44 -1.15
N ILE A 146 -4.44 -9.90 -0.77
CA ILE A 146 -4.01 -8.58 -1.26
C ILE A 146 -2.94 -8.75 -2.32
N LYS A 147 -3.15 -8.08 -3.45
CA LYS A 147 -2.23 -8.01 -4.58
C LYS A 147 -1.75 -6.57 -4.75
N ILE A 148 -0.45 -6.34 -4.70
CA ILE A 148 0.16 -5.04 -5.03
C ILE A 148 0.79 -5.16 -6.41
N TYR A 149 0.51 -4.19 -7.27
CA TYR A 149 1.00 -4.09 -8.65
C TYR A 149 1.80 -2.78 -8.79
N LEU A 150 2.94 -2.84 -9.47
CA LEU A 150 4.01 -1.83 -9.43
C LEU A 150 4.42 -1.28 -10.78
#